data_AF-A0A139PS74-F1
#
_entry.id   AF-A0A139PS74-F1
#
_cell.length_a   1.000
_cell.length_b   1.000
_cell.length_c   1.000
_cell.angle_alpha   90.00
_cell.angle_beta   90.00
_cell.angle_gamma   90.00
#
_symmetry.space_group_name_H-M   'P 1'
#
loop_
_entity.id
_entity.type
_entity.pdbx_description
1 polymer ?
#
loop_
_entity_poly.entity_id
_entity_poly.type
_entity_poly.pdbx_seq_one_letter_code
_entity_poly.pdbx_strand_id
1 'polypeptide(L)'
;MEKYLEAFFSMGVYAYVVIAIFILAAVFSFVSIKMNKKALTKWLAVHPNAVKIELSSGNNVITQKQLYARVISGEAAIFSEKAKYIVCADPGDIVLEVTYTYTRPGVLHKNVTTTWGPAKVELNVERGKDYLLSFDKNEEQFKLSSK
;
A
#
# COMPACT_ATOMS: atom_id res chain seq x y z
N MET A 1 -14.55 -30.44 4.05
CA MET A 1 -14.40 -29.27 4.95
C MET A 1 -14.45 -29.74 6.40
N GLU A 2 -15.45 -30.54 6.79
CA GLU A 2 -15.57 -31.16 8.13
C GLU A 2 -14.32 -31.92 8.58
N LYS A 3 -13.76 -32.80 7.73
CA LYS A 3 -12.51 -33.54 8.02
C LYS A 3 -11.31 -32.63 8.40
N TYR A 4 -11.24 -31.41 7.87
CA TYR A 4 -10.16 -30.47 8.20
C TYR A 4 -10.42 -29.73 9.51
N LEU A 5 -11.69 -29.44 9.82
CA LEU A 5 -12.09 -28.84 11.09
C LEU A 5 -11.88 -29.83 12.25
N GLU A 6 -12.27 -31.09 12.06
CA GLU A 6 -12.02 -32.17 13.04
C GLU A 6 -10.53 -32.37 13.28
N ALA A 7 -9.71 -32.40 12.23
CA ALA A 7 -8.25 -32.47 12.36
C ALA A 7 -7.67 -31.23 13.07
N PHE A 8 -8.21 -30.04 12.81
CA PHE A 8 -7.77 -28.81 13.48
C PHE A 8 -8.11 -28.81 14.98
N PHE A 9 -9.36 -29.14 15.34
CA PHE A 9 -9.78 -29.21 16.74
C PHE A 9 -9.17 -30.42 17.49
N SER A 10 -8.75 -31.47 16.77
CA SER A 10 -7.99 -32.59 17.37
C SER A 10 -6.60 -32.19 17.88
N MET A 11 -6.09 -31.01 17.53
CA MET A 11 -4.86 -30.44 18.11
C MET A 11 -5.06 -30.01 19.58
N GLY A 12 -6.26 -30.14 20.13
CA GLY A 12 -6.58 -29.87 21.53
C GLY A 12 -6.40 -28.40 21.87
N VAL A 13 -5.66 -28.10 22.94
CA VAL A 13 -5.47 -26.72 23.44
C VAL A 13 -4.85 -25.80 22.38
N TYR A 14 -4.00 -26.33 21.50
CA TYR A 14 -3.35 -25.54 20.44
C TYR A 14 -4.34 -24.97 19.42
N ALA A 15 -5.46 -25.65 19.14
CA ALA A 15 -6.49 -25.16 18.24
C ALA A 15 -7.10 -23.83 18.74
N TYR A 16 -7.35 -23.74 20.05
CA TYR A 16 -7.88 -22.54 20.70
C TYR A 16 -6.86 -21.40 20.73
N VAL A 17 -5.58 -21.70 20.92
CA VAL A 17 -4.50 -20.69 20.83
C VAL A 17 -4.44 -20.10 19.42
N VAL A 18 -4.52 -20.92 18.38
CA VAL A 18 -4.53 -20.46 16.98
C VAL A 18 -5.76 -19.59 16.71
N ILE A 19 -6.96 -20.00 17.15
CA ILE A 19 -8.18 -19.19 17.03
C ILE A 19 -8.02 -17.84 17.75
N ALA A 20 -7.48 -17.82 18.96
CA ALA A 20 -7.27 -16.60 19.73
C ALA A 20 -6.33 -15.61 19.00
N ILE A 21 -5.25 -16.11 18.37
CA ILE A 21 -4.34 -15.30 17.56
C ILE A 21 -5.07 -14.68 16.36
N PHE A 22 -5.90 -15.45 15.66
CA PHE A 22 -6.69 -14.92 14.54
C PHE A 22 -7.69 -13.85 14.99
N ILE A 23 -8.36 -14.05 16.14
CA ILE A 23 -9.26 -13.04 16.71
C ILE A 23 -8.49 -11.75 17.03
N LEU A 24 -7.32 -11.87 17.68
CA LEU A 24 -6.50 -10.70 18.04
C LEU A 24 -6.02 -9.95 16.80
N ALA A 25 -5.56 -10.67 15.76
CA ALA A 25 -5.18 -10.09 14.48
C ALA A 25 -6.36 -9.37 13.78
N ALA A 26 -7.56 -9.96 13.82
CA ALA A 26 -8.76 -9.35 13.25
C ALA A 26 -9.13 -8.04 13.98
N VAL A 27 -9.08 -8.03 15.32
CA VAL A 27 -9.31 -6.83 16.13
C VAL A 27 -8.28 -5.74 15.81
N PHE A 28 -6.99 -6.09 15.77
CA PHE A 28 -5.93 -5.13 15.43
C PHE A 28 -6.12 -4.52 14.03
N SER A 29 -6.45 -5.35 13.04
CA SER A 29 -6.73 -4.90 11.67
C SER A 29 -7.93 -3.94 11.63
N PHE A 30 -9.02 -4.28 12.31
CA PHE A 30 -10.21 -3.43 12.37
C PHE A 30 -9.91 -2.05 13.00
N VAL A 31 -9.18 -2.03 14.11
CA VAL A 31 -8.75 -0.79 14.77
C VAL A 31 -7.85 0.03 13.84
N SER A 32 -6.87 -0.59 13.20
CA SER A 32 -5.94 0.08 12.28
C SER A 32 -6.66 0.72 11.09
N ILE A 33 -7.61 0.01 10.48
CA ILE A 33 -8.45 0.54 9.39
C ILE A 33 -9.26 1.75 9.87
N LYS A 34 -9.86 1.67 11.06
CA LYS A 34 -10.65 2.77 11.64
C LYS A 34 -9.78 3.98 11.96
N MET A 35 -8.58 3.77 12.51
CA MET A 35 -7.62 4.84 12.80
C MET A 35 -7.16 5.53 11.52
N ASN A 36 -6.78 4.77 10.48
CA ASN A 36 -6.38 5.33 9.20
C ASN A 36 -7.52 6.13 8.53
N LYS A 37 -8.76 5.63 8.53
CA LYS A 37 -9.92 6.39 8.02
C LYS A 37 -10.15 7.69 8.78
N LYS A 38 -10.03 7.68 10.11
CA LYS A 38 -10.12 8.88 10.95
C LYS A 38 -8.98 9.87 10.68
N ALA A 39 -7.75 9.39 10.52
CA ALA A 39 -6.60 10.22 10.21
C ALA A 39 -6.76 10.88 8.82
N LEU A 40 -7.17 10.09 7.81
CA LEU A 40 -7.43 10.58 6.46
C LEU A 40 -8.53 11.65 6.46
N THR A 41 -9.67 11.39 7.10
CA THR A 41 -10.77 12.37 7.18
C THR A 41 -10.38 13.64 7.93
N LYS A 42 -9.63 13.52 9.03
CA LYS A 42 -9.09 14.69 9.75
C LYS A 42 -8.13 15.50 8.89
N TRP A 43 -7.26 14.83 8.14
CA TRP A 43 -6.29 15.49 7.27
C TRP A 43 -6.99 16.19 6.09
N LEU A 44 -7.94 15.53 5.42
CA LEU A 44 -8.75 16.15 4.35
C LEU A 44 -9.62 17.32 4.84
N ALA A 45 -10.02 17.33 6.12
CA ALA A 45 -10.74 18.46 6.70
C ALA A 45 -9.87 19.71 6.90
N VAL A 46 -8.57 19.51 7.15
CA VAL A 46 -7.58 20.61 7.27
C VAL A 46 -7.14 21.09 5.88
N HIS A 47 -7.04 20.17 4.91
CA HIS A 47 -6.61 20.45 3.54
C HIS A 47 -7.77 20.20 2.55
N PRO A 48 -8.75 21.12 2.44
CA PRO A 48 -9.96 20.92 1.62
C PRO A 48 -9.67 20.85 0.11
N ASN A 49 -8.49 21.30 -0.31
CA ASN A 49 -8.05 21.33 -1.71
C ASN A 49 -7.07 20.21 -2.05
N ALA A 50 -6.88 19.27 -1.13
CA ALA A 50 -5.89 18.25 -1.30
C ALA A 50 -6.17 17.32 -2.49
N VAL A 51 -5.07 16.92 -3.10
CA VAL A 51 -4.97 16.03 -4.24
C VAL A 51 -4.61 14.63 -3.76
N LYS A 52 -5.19 13.61 -4.39
CA LYS A 52 -4.84 12.21 -4.13
C LYS A 52 -3.95 11.68 -5.25
N ILE A 53 -2.78 11.19 -4.88
CA ILE A 53 -1.90 10.41 -5.74
C ILE A 53 -1.99 8.95 -5.30
N GLU A 54 -2.61 8.10 -6.12
CA GLU A 54 -2.63 6.66 -5.86
C GLU A 54 -1.27 6.05 -6.22
N LEU A 55 -0.71 5.24 -5.32
CA LEU A 55 0.50 4.47 -5.61
C LEU A 55 0.13 3.15 -6.28
N SER A 56 0.71 2.91 -7.46
CA SER A 56 0.44 1.69 -8.20
C SER A 56 0.85 0.44 -7.40
N SER A 57 -0.09 -0.47 -7.26
CA SER A 57 0.07 -1.70 -6.50
C SER A 57 -0.75 -2.79 -7.19
N GLY A 58 -0.34 -4.04 -7.05
CA GLY A 58 -1.07 -5.13 -7.68
C GLY A 58 -0.47 -6.49 -7.36
N ASN A 59 -1.34 -7.44 -7.09
CA ASN A 59 -0.97 -8.82 -6.82
C ASN A 59 -1.80 -9.69 -7.78
N ASN A 60 -1.10 -10.50 -8.57
CA ASN A 60 -1.70 -11.58 -9.34
C ASN A 60 -1.24 -12.91 -8.76
N VAL A 61 -1.77 -14.03 -9.27
CA VAL A 61 -1.43 -15.39 -8.79
C VAL A 61 0.08 -15.65 -8.77
N ILE A 62 0.82 -15.03 -9.69
CA ILE A 62 2.22 -15.34 -9.97
C ILE A 62 3.13 -14.17 -9.64
N THR A 63 2.64 -12.93 -9.64
CA THR A 63 3.50 -11.74 -9.52
C THR A 63 2.93 -10.77 -8.50
N GLN A 64 3.84 -10.09 -7.80
CA GLN A 64 3.48 -9.04 -6.85
C GLN A 64 4.24 -7.78 -7.22
N LYS A 65 3.54 -6.66 -7.28
CA LYS A 65 4.12 -5.34 -7.51
C LYS A 65 3.63 -4.38 -6.46
N GLN A 66 4.54 -3.55 -5.96
CA GLN A 66 4.21 -2.59 -4.93
C GLN A 66 5.10 -1.36 -5.06
N LEU A 67 4.45 -0.20 -5.12
CA LEU A 67 5.10 1.09 -5.05
C LEU A 67 4.92 1.67 -3.65
N TYR A 68 6.04 2.02 -3.04
CA TYR A 68 6.10 2.74 -1.78
C TYR A 68 6.56 4.17 -2.05
N ALA A 69 6.05 5.09 -1.25
CA ALA A 69 6.52 6.46 -1.22
C ALA A 69 6.83 6.86 0.22
N ARG A 70 7.72 7.83 0.37
CA ARG A 70 7.96 8.59 1.58
C ARG A 70 7.95 10.07 1.19
N VAL A 71 7.23 10.88 1.95
CA VAL A 71 7.22 12.33 1.75
C VAL A 71 8.54 12.90 2.28
N ILE A 72 9.29 13.58 1.43
CA ILE A 72 10.55 14.25 1.79
C ILE A 72 10.32 15.75 1.98
N SER A 73 9.50 16.35 1.12
CA SER A 73 9.17 17.77 1.16
C SER A 73 7.75 18.01 0.63
N GLY A 74 7.14 19.09 1.10
CA GLY A 74 5.75 19.48 0.79
C GLY A 74 4.75 19.03 1.86
N GLU A 75 3.58 19.66 1.86
CA GLU A 75 2.46 19.30 2.74
C GLU A 75 1.74 18.06 2.20
N ALA A 76 2.29 16.89 2.52
CA ALA A 76 1.70 15.62 2.11
C ALA A 76 1.77 14.56 3.22
N ALA A 77 0.79 13.65 3.21
CA ALA A 77 0.72 12.52 4.11
C ALA A 77 0.27 11.25 3.37
N ILE A 78 0.71 10.10 3.85
CA ILE A 78 0.43 8.80 3.22
C ILE A 78 -0.64 8.08 4.02
N PHE A 79 -1.65 7.58 3.32
CA PHE A 79 -2.76 6.84 3.89
C PHE A 79 -3.02 5.55 3.11
N SER A 80 -3.81 4.65 3.70
CA SER A 80 -4.34 3.50 2.98
C SER A 80 -5.79 3.74 2.56
N GLU A 81 -6.12 3.53 1.29
CA GLU A 81 -7.49 3.61 0.78
C GLU A 81 -7.76 2.42 -0.16
N LYS A 82 -8.86 1.69 0.05
CA LYS A 82 -9.28 0.53 -0.76
C LYS A 82 -8.15 -0.50 -1.00
N ALA A 83 -7.40 -0.83 0.05
CA ALA A 83 -6.25 -1.75 0.03
C ALA A 83 -5.04 -1.28 -0.81
N LYS A 84 -4.99 0.01 -1.16
CA LYS A 84 -3.84 0.64 -1.82
C LYS A 84 -3.28 1.74 -0.93
N TYR A 85 -2.05 2.16 -1.21
CA TYR A 85 -1.48 3.36 -0.60
C TYR A 85 -1.81 4.57 -1.47
N ILE A 86 -2.19 5.65 -0.82
CA ILE A 86 -2.41 6.95 -1.44
C ILE A 86 -1.55 7.99 -0.74
N VAL A 87 -1.02 8.93 -1.49
CA VAL A 87 -0.40 10.15 -0.98
C VAL A 87 -1.44 11.25 -1.13
N CYS A 88 -1.86 11.85 -0.02
CA CYS A 88 -2.67 13.05 -0.05
C CYS A 88 -1.73 14.25 0.12
N ALA A 89 -1.77 15.17 -0.82
CA ALA A 89 -0.88 16.33 -0.87
C ALA A 89 -1.70 17.61 -1.11
N ASP A 90 -1.32 18.72 -0.47
CA ASP A 90 -1.84 20.02 -0.86
C ASP A 90 -1.29 20.42 -2.25
N PRO A 91 -2.04 21.18 -3.08
CA PRO A 91 -1.59 21.56 -4.42
C PRO A 91 -0.26 22.35 -4.39
N GLY A 92 0.67 21.98 -5.27
CA GLY A 92 2.00 22.59 -5.34
C GLY A 92 3.10 21.59 -5.67
N ASP A 93 4.34 22.00 -5.41
CA ASP A 93 5.52 21.17 -5.61
C ASP A 93 5.77 20.29 -4.39
N ILE A 94 5.75 18.98 -4.60
CA ILE A 94 6.06 17.99 -3.58
C ILE A 94 7.23 17.11 -4.02
N VAL A 95 8.01 16.64 -3.05
CA VAL A 95 9.12 15.72 -3.31
C VAL A 95 8.86 14.41 -2.60
N LEU A 96 8.73 13.34 -3.38
CA LEU A 96 8.54 11.99 -2.87
C LEU A 96 9.80 11.16 -3.09
N GLU A 97 10.22 10.42 -2.07
CA GLU A 97 11.17 9.33 -2.19
C GLU A 97 10.39 8.05 -2.46
N VAL A 98 10.53 7.49 -3.65
CA VAL A 98 9.74 6.36 -4.10
C VAL A 98 10.60 5.12 -4.29
N THR A 99 10.01 3.97 -4.00
CA THR A 99 10.65 2.66 -4.15
C THR A 99 9.64 1.71 -4.76
N TYR A 100 9.97 1.14 -5.92
CA TYR A 100 9.17 0.14 -6.58
C TYR A 100 9.76 -1.24 -6.35
N THR A 101 8.91 -2.20 -6.00
CA THR A 101 9.29 -3.61 -5.81
C THR A 101 8.46 -4.49 -6.73
N TYR A 102 9.12 -5.44 -7.36
CA TYR A 102 8.49 -6.44 -8.21
C TYR A 102 9.00 -7.83 -7.87
N THR A 103 8.10 -8.70 -7.42
CA THR A 103 8.39 -10.10 -7.11
C THR A 103 7.76 -10.99 -8.18
N ARG A 104 8.56 -11.92 -8.70
CA ARG A 104 8.14 -12.97 -9.64
C ARG A 104 8.70 -14.32 -9.21
N PRO A 105 8.11 -15.45 -9.63
CA PRO A 105 8.75 -16.75 -9.47
C PRO A 105 10.06 -16.77 -10.26
N GLY A 106 11.11 -17.28 -9.63
CA GLY A 106 12.36 -17.59 -10.28
C GLY A 106 12.43 -19.06 -10.70
N VAL A 107 13.56 -19.42 -11.29
CA VAL A 107 13.92 -20.81 -11.56
C VAL A 107 14.27 -21.48 -10.20
N LEU A 108 13.94 -22.77 -10.03
CA LEU A 108 14.17 -23.54 -8.79
C LEU A 108 13.32 -23.13 -7.57
N HIS A 109 12.03 -22.83 -7.75
CA HIS A 109 11.08 -22.53 -6.65
C HIS A 109 11.45 -21.35 -5.74
N LYS A 110 12.39 -20.49 -6.16
CA LYS A 110 12.82 -19.31 -5.40
C LYS A 110 12.24 -18.06 -6.04
N ASN A 111 11.48 -17.28 -5.28
CA ASN A 111 11.00 -15.98 -5.75
C ASN A 111 12.17 -15.00 -5.91
N VAL A 112 12.11 -14.20 -6.97
CA VAL A 112 13.07 -13.13 -7.24
C VAL A 112 12.33 -11.80 -7.07
N THR A 113 12.81 -10.98 -6.14
CA THR A 113 12.34 -9.62 -5.92
C THR A 113 13.36 -8.65 -6.47
N THR A 114 12.95 -7.80 -7.40
CA THR A 114 13.73 -6.68 -7.90
C THR A 114 13.19 -5.39 -7.30
N THR A 115 14.09 -4.55 -6.83
CA THR A 115 13.77 -3.26 -6.20
C THR A 115 14.42 -2.14 -7.01
N TRP A 116 13.65 -1.13 -7.36
CA TRP A 116 14.12 0.10 -7.99
C TRP A 116 13.86 1.26 -7.03
N GLY A 117 14.92 2.01 -6.72
CA GLY A 117 14.91 3.08 -5.71
C GLY A 117 15.73 2.73 -4.47
N PRO A 118 15.75 3.62 -3.45
CA PRO A 118 14.95 4.84 -3.35
C PRO A 118 15.36 5.89 -4.39
N ALA A 119 14.38 6.50 -5.07
CA ALA A 119 14.59 7.59 -6.01
C ALA A 119 13.73 8.79 -5.62
N LYS A 120 14.29 10.01 -5.72
CA LYS A 120 13.54 11.24 -5.49
C LYS A 120 12.80 11.62 -6.76
N VAL A 121 11.50 11.86 -6.63
CA VAL A 121 10.64 12.30 -7.71
C VAL A 121 9.96 13.59 -7.27
N GLU A 122 10.20 14.64 -8.05
CA GLU A 122 9.56 15.94 -7.90
C GLU A 122 8.26 15.91 -8.69
N LEU A 123 7.15 16.18 -8.00
CA LEU A 123 5.82 16.15 -8.59
C LEU A 123 5.18 17.51 -8.38
N ASN A 124 4.64 18.09 -9.45
CA ASN A 124 3.75 19.23 -9.37
C ASN A 124 2.31 18.71 -9.41
N VAL A 125 1.57 18.92 -8.32
CA VAL A 125 0.17 18.49 -8.19
C VAL A 125 -0.77 19.67 -8.25
N GLU A 126 -1.73 19.61 -9.17
CA GLU A 126 -2.73 20.65 -9.33
C GLU A 126 -4.03 20.32 -8.62
N ARG A 127 -4.68 21.35 -8.08
CA ARG A 127 -5.97 21.23 -7.40
C ARG A 127 -7.03 20.58 -8.29
N GLY A 128 -7.77 19.63 -7.72
CA GLY A 128 -8.92 19.00 -8.37
C GLY A 128 -8.58 17.93 -9.40
N LYS A 129 -7.30 17.58 -9.57
CA LYS A 129 -6.87 16.41 -10.34
C LYS A 129 -6.51 15.30 -9.38
N ASP A 130 -6.92 14.07 -9.69
CA ASP A 130 -6.40 12.88 -9.04
C ASP A 130 -5.30 12.28 -9.92
N TYR A 131 -4.27 11.71 -9.30
CA TYR A 131 -3.13 11.15 -10.02
C TYR A 131 -2.92 9.67 -9.67
N LEU A 132 -2.22 8.98 -10.57
CA LEU A 132 -1.69 7.65 -10.38
C LEU A 132 -0.18 7.71 -10.59
N LEU A 133 0.58 7.38 -9.56
CA LEU A 133 2.01 7.20 -9.67
C LEU A 133 2.32 5.72 -9.93
N SER A 134 2.97 5.44 -11.05
CA SER A 134 3.31 4.10 -11.49
C SER A 134 4.78 3.99 -11.85
N PHE A 135 5.27 2.76 -11.98
CA PHE A 135 6.63 2.49 -12.44
C PHE A 135 6.58 1.76 -13.77
N ASP A 136 7.23 2.34 -14.78
CA ASP A 136 7.44 1.71 -16.08
C ASP A 136 8.70 0.84 -16.00
N LYS A 137 8.53 -0.48 -16.15
CA LYS A 137 9.63 -1.43 -16.07
C LYS A 137 10.49 -1.48 -17.34
N ASN A 138 9.96 -1.00 -18.47
CA ASN A 138 10.69 -1.03 -19.74
C ASN A 138 11.65 0.17 -19.82
N GLU A 139 11.17 1.33 -19.36
CA GLU A 139 11.96 2.57 -19.31
C GLU A 139 12.70 2.75 -17.96
N GLU A 140 12.38 1.94 -16.96
CA GLU A 140 12.88 2.01 -15.58
C GLU A 140 12.63 3.39 -14.92
N GLN A 141 11.48 3.99 -15.21
CA GLN A 141 11.14 5.34 -14.76
C GLN A 141 9.80 5.38 -14.00
N PHE A 142 9.71 6.29 -13.03
CA PHE A 142 8.46 6.60 -12.34
C PHE A 142 7.63 7.56 -13.19
N LYS A 143 6.38 7.19 -13.47
CA LYS A 143 5.46 7.96 -14.31
C LYS A 143 4.25 8.40 -13.48
N LEU A 144 3.99 9.70 -13.50
CA LEU A 144 2.76 10.29 -12.98
C LEU A 144 1.74 10.39 -14.12
N SER A 145 0.53 9.88 -13.90
CA SER A 145 -0.58 10.00 -14.84
C SER A 145 -1.78 10.62 -14.13
N SER A 146 -2.48 11.56 -14.76
CA SER A 146 -3.77 12.03 -14.25
C SER A 146 -4.83 10.94 -14.47
N LYS A 147 -5.75 10.81 -13.53
CA LYS A 147 -6.92 9.93 -13.64
C LYS A 147 -8.10 10.62 -14.32
#